data_AF-A0A9X7PJ41-F1
#
_entry.id   AF-A0A9X7PJ41-F1
#
_cell.length_a   1.000
_cell.length_b   1.000
_cell.length_c   1.000
_cell.angle_alpha   90.00
_cell.angle_beta   90.00
_cell.angle_gamma   90.00
#
_symmetry.space_group_name_H-M   'P 1'
#
loop_
_entity.id
_entity.type
_entity.pdbx_description
1 polymer ?
#
loop_
_entity_poly.entity_id
_entity_poly.type
_entity_poly.pdbx_seq_one_letter_code
_entity_poly.pdbx_strand_id
1 'polypeptide(L)'
;MTRIYLKNYCVLGKQSGDSITIGPMTAVDCRAQRVPAAYNQVMHISGVYRAPAGANAGNCREGTYDRRQYWAWLVNDDEVLLCTTVFRNS
;
A
#
# COMPACT_ATOMS: atom_id res chain seq x y z
N MET A 1 12.84 14.08 7.63
CA MET A 1 13.36 12.77 7.18
C MET A 1 12.33 12.20 6.23
N THR A 2 12.69 11.98 4.96
CA THR A 2 11.76 11.51 3.94
C THR A 2 11.94 10.01 3.75
N ARG A 3 10.85 9.24 3.78
CA ARG A 3 10.92 7.80 3.51
C ARG A 3 10.77 7.55 2.02
N ILE A 4 11.64 6.71 1.48
CA ILE A 4 11.57 6.29 0.08
C ILE A 4 10.72 5.02 0.00
N TYR A 5 9.66 5.08 -0.81
CA TYR A 5 8.82 3.93 -1.14
C TYR A 5 9.10 3.52 -2.59
N LEU A 6 9.11 2.21 -2.85
CA LEU A 6 9.39 1.67 -4.18
C LEU A 6 8.21 0.81 -4.65
N LYS A 7 7.82 0.99 -5.92
CA LYS A 7 6.88 0.09 -6.58
C LYS A 7 7.43 -1.34 -6.52
N ASN A 8 6.52 -2.31 -6.38
CA ASN A 8 6.78 -3.74 -6.25
C ASN A 8 7.36 -4.22 -4.92
N TYR A 9 7.64 -3.33 -3.97
CA TYR A 9 7.98 -3.74 -2.61
C TYR A 9 6.72 -4.05 -1.81
N CYS A 10 6.88 -4.80 -0.71
CA CYS A 10 5.78 -5.09 0.20
C CYS A 10 6.00 -4.51 1.58
N VAL A 11 4.89 -4.10 2.20
CA VAL A 11 4.80 -3.61 3.57
C VAL A 11 3.77 -4.44 4.33
N LEU A 12 3.82 -4.40 5.65
CA LEU A 12 2.85 -5.09 6.49
C LEU A 12 1.60 -4.25 6.67
N GLY A 13 0.44 -4.92 6.69
CA GLY A 13 -0.86 -4.33 6.93
C GLY A 13 -1.60 -4.99 8.09
N LYS A 14 -2.48 -4.23 8.73
CA LYS A 14 -3.46 -4.73 9.70
C LYS A 14 -4.85 -4.41 9.18
N GLN A 15 -5.60 -5.45 8.83
CA GLN A 15 -7.00 -5.36 8.45
C GLN A 15 -7.90 -5.70 9.64
N SER A 16 -8.96 -4.92 9.82
CA SER A 16 -10.02 -5.14 10.80
C SER A 16 -11.36 -4.77 10.17
N GLY A 17 -12.18 -5.77 9.83
CA GLY A 17 -13.36 -5.57 8.97
C GLY A 17 -12.95 -5.05 7.60
N ASP A 18 -13.55 -3.95 7.17
CA ASP A 18 -13.27 -3.31 5.87
C ASP A 18 -12.12 -2.29 5.92
N SER A 19 -11.63 -1.97 7.12
CA SER A 19 -10.55 -1.02 7.33
C SER A 19 -9.20 -1.70 7.28
N ILE A 20 -8.22 -1.04 6.67
CA ILE A 20 -6.82 -1.47 6.69
C ILE A 20 -5.90 -0.31 7.06
N THR A 21 -4.91 -0.59 7.89
CA THR A 21 -3.77 0.29 8.13
C THR A 21 -2.49 -0.40 7.70
N ILE A 22 -1.46 0.37 7.36
CA ILE A 22 -0.12 -0.16 7.08
C ILE A 22 0.82 0.14 8.22
N GLY A 23 1.85 -0.68 8.35
CA GLY A 23 3.10 -0.29 8.98
C GLY A 23 3.96 0.44 7.95
N PRO A 24 3.87 1.78 7.81
CA PRO A 24 4.53 2.52 6.74
C PRO A 24 6.05 2.38 6.82
N MET A 25 6.57 2.01 7.99
CA MET A 25 7.99 1.80 8.23
C MET A 25 8.51 0.38 7.98
N THR A 26 7.64 -0.55 7.62
CA THR A 26 8.02 -1.94 7.33
C THR A 26 8.48 -2.10 5.88
N ALA A 27 9.36 -3.06 5.63
CA ALA A 27 9.74 -3.50 4.30
C ALA A 27 10.00 -5.00 4.39
N VAL A 28 9.22 -5.79 3.66
CA VAL A 28 9.25 -7.26 3.74
C VAL A 28 9.27 -7.87 2.34
N ASP A 29 9.75 -9.11 2.26
CA ASP A 29 9.48 -9.95 1.10
C ASP A 29 7.96 -10.13 0.96
N CYS A 30 7.43 -9.98 -0.25
CA CYS A 30 6.00 -10.14 -0.51
C CYS A 30 5.48 -11.54 -0.16
N ARG A 31 6.34 -12.56 -0.25
CA ARG A 31 6.05 -13.96 0.11
C ARG A 31 6.49 -14.30 1.54
N ALA A 32 6.75 -13.30 2.39
CA ALA A 32 7.10 -13.52 3.77
C ALA A 32 6.04 -14.41 4.46
N GLN A 33 6.45 -15.62 4.85
CA GLN A 33 5.58 -16.57 5.55
C GLN A 33 5.38 -16.22 7.03
N ARG A 34 6.23 -15.36 7.58
CA ARG A 34 6.18 -14.92 8.98
C ARG A 34 5.94 -13.42 9.03
N VAL A 35 4.75 -13.06 9.48
CA VAL A 35 4.35 -11.68 9.75
C VAL A 35 4.25 -11.53 11.28
N PRO A 36 4.85 -10.49 11.88
CA PRO A 36 4.70 -10.22 13.32
C PRO A 36 3.21 -10.13 13.72
N ALA A 37 2.86 -10.64 14.90
CA ALA A 37 1.47 -10.82 15.34
C ALA A 37 0.59 -9.55 15.31
N ALA A 38 1.19 -8.36 15.31
CA ALA A 38 0.49 -7.08 15.19
C ALA A 38 -0.15 -6.86 13.79
N TYR A 39 0.26 -7.63 12.79
CA TYR A 39 -0.14 -7.51 11.39
C TYR A 39 -0.72 -8.83 10.88
N ASN A 40 -1.66 -8.75 9.93
CA ASN A 40 -2.34 -9.90 9.36
C ASN A 40 -2.46 -9.84 7.82
N GLN A 41 -1.85 -8.84 7.19
CA GLN A 41 -1.80 -8.68 5.75
C GLN A 41 -0.39 -8.35 5.28
N VAL A 42 -0.06 -8.79 4.06
CA VAL A 42 1.06 -8.26 3.29
C VAL A 42 0.49 -7.39 2.19
N MET A 43 0.93 -6.15 2.12
CA MET A 43 0.45 -5.14 1.17
C MET A 43 1.52 -4.90 0.12
N HIS A 44 1.18 -5.14 -1.14
CA HIS A 44 2.04 -4.87 -2.29
C HIS A 44 1.91 -3.42 -2.72
N ILE A 45 3.04 -2.72 -2.85
CA ILE A 45 3.08 -1.36 -3.38
C ILE A 45 2.93 -1.42 -4.90
N SER A 46 1.72 -1.13 -5.37
CA SER A 46 1.36 -1.12 -6.79
C SER A 46 1.76 0.18 -7.49
N GLY A 47 1.93 1.27 -6.73
CA GLY A 47 2.34 2.56 -7.30
C GLY A 47 2.83 3.55 -6.24
N VAL A 48 3.68 4.46 -6.68
CA VAL A 48 4.20 5.58 -5.89
C VAL A 48 4.16 6.80 -6.79
N TYR A 49 3.33 7.78 -6.43
CA TYR A 49 3.07 8.94 -7.27
C TYR A 49 3.23 10.22 -6.45
N ARG A 50 3.47 11.35 -7.13
CA ARG A 50 3.23 12.65 -6.52
C ARG A 50 1.73 12.77 -6.22
N ALA A 51 1.38 13.19 -5.02
CA ALA A 51 -0.01 13.32 -4.62
C ALA A 51 -0.66 14.53 -5.33
N PRO A 52 -1.74 14.33 -6.12
CA PRO A 52 -2.60 15.43 -6.53
C PRO A 52 -3.45 15.95 -5.37
N ALA A 53 -4.04 17.14 -5.53
CA ALA A 53 -5.04 17.62 -4.57
C ALA A 53 -6.22 16.64 -4.48
N GLY A 54 -6.60 16.26 -3.25
CA GLY A 54 -7.69 15.29 -3.02
C GLY A 54 -7.35 13.85 -3.39
N ALA A 55 -6.06 13.50 -3.43
CA ALA A 55 -5.60 12.15 -3.77
C ALA A 55 -6.26 11.08 -2.89
N ASN A 56 -6.69 9.99 -3.54
CA ASN A 56 -7.37 8.87 -2.91
C ASN A 56 -7.12 7.57 -3.69
N ALA A 57 -7.69 6.46 -3.21
CA ALA A 57 -7.52 5.14 -3.83
C ALA A 57 -7.99 5.06 -5.29
N GLY A 58 -8.89 5.95 -5.74
CA GLY A 58 -9.31 6.04 -7.14
C GLY A 58 -8.16 6.44 -8.08
N ASN A 59 -7.20 7.24 -7.59
CA ASN A 59 -6.01 7.62 -8.35
C ASN A 59 -5.03 6.46 -8.57
N CYS A 60 -5.21 5.34 -7.86
CA CYS A 60 -4.33 4.17 -7.97
C CYS A 60 -4.72 3.21 -9.09
N ARG A 61 -5.89 3.36 -9.70
CA ARG A 61 -6.39 2.45 -10.73
C ARG A 61 -5.61 2.60 -12.03
N GLU A 62 -5.18 1.49 -12.61
CA GLU A 62 -4.49 1.46 -13.91
C GLU A 62 -5.52 1.33 -15.05
N GLY A 63 -6.30 2.39 -15.27
CA GLY A 63 -7.30 2.49 -16.34
C GLY A 63 -8.72 2.06 -15.94
N THR A 64 -9.68 2.25 -16.86
CA THR A 64 -11.13 2.10 -16.60
C THR A 64 -11.57 0.67 -16.28
N TYR A 65 -10.81 -0.34 -16.73
CA TYR A 65 -11.14 -1.74 -16.55
C TYR A 65 -10.43 -2.40 -15.35
N ASP A 66 -9.62 -1.64 -14.60
CA ASP A 66 -8.95 -2.16 -13.42
C ASP A 66 -9.94 -2.37 -12.27
N ARG A 67 -10.16 -3.64 -11.93
CA ARG A 67 -11.08 -4.07 -10.85
C ARG A 67 -10.37 -4.38 -9.54
N ARG A 68 -9.06 -4.14 -9.44
CA ARG A 68 -8.33 -4.38 -8.18
C ARG A 68 -8.84 -3.43 -7.09
N GLN A 69 -8.95 -3.97 -5.88
CA GLN A 69 -9.21 -3.15 -4.69
C GLN A 69 -7.90 -2.51 -4.25
N TYR A 70 -7.90 -1.19 -4.18
CA TYR A 70 -6.76 -0.39 -3.75
C TYR A 70 -6.98 0.22 -2.39
N TRP A 71 -5.87 0.36 -1.67
CA TRP A 71 -5.76 1.23 -0.52
C TRP A 71 -4.66 2.24 -0.79
N ALA A 72 -4.87 3.46 -0.30
CA ALA A 72 -4.00 4.59 -0.55
C ALA A 72 -3.65 5.31 0.74
N TRP A 73 -2.41 5.78 0.82
CA TRP A 73 -1.95 6.65 1.90
C TRP A 73 -1.23 7.85 1.30
N LEU A 74 -1.48 9.00 1.90
CA LEU A 74 -0.62 10.15 1.78
C LEU A 74 0.55 9.98 2.75
N VAL A 75 1.77 10.07 2.23
CA VAL A 75 3.01 9.90 2.99
C VAL A 75 3.99 11.02 2.64
N ASN A 76 5.00 11.21 3.48
CA ASN A 76 5.96 12.31 3.36
C ASN A 76 5.26 13.67 3.26
N ASP A 77 4.62 14.09 4.36
CA ASP A 77 3.93 15.38 4.46
C ASP A 77 2.90 15.60 3.34
N ASP A 78 2.15 14.53 3.03
CA ASP A 78 1.11 14.47 2.00
C ASP A 78 1.59 14.71 0.56
N GLU A 79 2.89 14.73 0.30
CA GLU A 79 3.44 14.96 -1.05
C GLU A 79 3.41 13.71 -1.94
N VAL A 80 3.35 12.52 -1.34
CA VAL A 80 3.41 11.23 -2.04
C VAL A 80 2.14 10.44 -1.81
N LEU A 81 1.49 10.03 -2.90
CA LEU A 81 0.43 9.04 -2.91
C LEU A 81 1.04 7.65 -3.03
N LEU A 82 0.94 6.87 -1.97
CA LEU A 82 1.33 5.46 -1.92
C LEU A 82 0.12 4.59 -2.23
N CYS A 83 0.16 3.89 -3.36
CA CYS A 83 -0.87 2.95 -3.79
C CYS A 83 -0.48 1.52 -3.43
N THR A 84 -1.39 0.80 -2.78
CA THR A 84 -1.18 -0.62 -2.48
C THR A 84 -2.40 -1.48 -2.77
N THR A 85 -2.14 -2.77 -2.86
CA THR A 85 -3.15 -3.83 -2.90
C THR A 85 -2.77 -4.92 -1.90
N VAL A 86 -3.72 -5.66 -1.34
CA VAL A 86 -3.42 -6.90 -0.61
C VAL A 86 -2.67 -7.83 -1.56
N PHE A 87 -1.47 -8.25 -1.17
CA PHE A 87 -0.68 -9.17 -1.95
C PHE A 87 -1.40 -10.52 -2.03
N ARG A 88 -1.65 -10.99 -3.25
CA ARG A 88 -2.22 -12.32 -3.50
C ARG A 88 -1.18 -13.13 -4.26
N ASN A 89 -0.70 -14.21 -3.65
CA ASN A 89 0.20 -15.14 -4.31
C ASN A 89 -0.60 -15.84 -5.43
N SER A 90 -0.36 -15.42 -6.67
CA SER A 90 -0.94 -16.01 -7.88
C SER A 90 0.06 -16.95 -8.52
#